data_AF-A0A562IB91-F1
#
_entry.id   AF-A0A562IB91-F1
#
_cell.length_a   1.000
_cell.length_b   1.000
_cell.length_c   1.000
_cell.angle_alpha   90.00
_cell.angle_beta   90.00
_cell.angle_gamma   90.00
#
_symmetry.space_group_name_H-M   'P 1'
#
loop_
_entity.id
_entity.type
_entity.pdbx_description
1 polymer ?
#
loop_
_entity_poly.entity_id
_entity_poly.type
_entity_poly.pdbx_seq_one_letter_code
_entity_poly.pdbx_strand_id
1 'polypeptide(L)'
;MFHAMSWGLPYAAFVSGASVIMPDRFLQAAPIAEMIAAERPTLAGAVPTIWTDLLGYLDGRDVDTASLREVIVGGSACPPALMHAFHERHGIEIVHAWGMTEMSPLGSVARPPAGATGEDAWRYRYTQGRIPAGVAARIVGPSGEPLPADGASVGELEVRGPWVTARYVGDDGPDPPEELREFLAKSVAHWQLPERWAFVDAVPKTSVGKFDKKVLRSRYAEGGLPVRELTAP
;
A
#
# COMPACT_ATOMS: atom_id res chain seq x y z
N MET A 1 -11.90 7.90 -8.95
CA MET A 1 -11.69 8.63 -7.68
C MET A 1 -12.05 7.84 -6.41
N PHE A 2 -12.81 6.73 -6.50
CA PHE A 2 -13.27 6.01 -5.31
C PHE A 2 -12.17 5.36 -4.45
N HIS A 3 -10.99 5.10 -5.02
CA HIS A 3 -9.92 4.43 -4.31
C HIS A 3 -8.87 5.45 -3.86
N ALA A 4 -8.59 5.47 -2.55
CA ALA A 4 -7.49 6.22 -1.94
C ALA A 4 -7.39 7.68 -2.44
N MET A 5 -8.54 8.34 -2.59
CA MET A 5 -8.68 9.71 -3.08
C MET A 5 -7.99 9.99 -4.42
N SER A 6 -7.91 9.00 -5.32
CA SER A 6 -7.14 9.10 -6.58
C SER A 6 -5.71 9.58 -6.33
N TRP A 7 -5.09 9.05 -5.28
CA TRP A 7 -3.70 9.32 -4.88
C TRP A 7 -3.44 10.78 -4.50
N GLY A 8 -4.50 11.50 -4.13
CA GLY A 8 -4.44 12.92 -3.81
C GLY A 8 -4.23 13.83 -5.02
N LEU A 9 -4.18 13.30 -6.25
CA LEU A 9 -3.98 14.07 -7.47
C LEU A 9 -5.02 15.18 -7.67
N PRO A 10 -6.33 14.99 -7.39
CA PRO A 10 -7.31 16.07 -7.48
C PRO A 10 -7.02 17.23 -6.53
N TYR A 11 -6.53 16.95 -5.32
CA TYR A 11 -6.14 17.98 -4.36
C TYR A 11 -4.87 18.70 -4.79
N ALA A 12 -3.87 17.95 -5.26
CA ALA A 12 -2.64 18.52 -5.80
C ALA A 12 -2.90 19.41 -7.02
N ALA A 13 -3.83 19.01 -7.90
CA ALA A 13 -4.23 19.79 -9.05
C ALA A 13 -4.95 21.09 -8.62
N PHE A 14 -5.87 21.01 -7.66
CA PHE A 14 -6.55 22.19 -7.11
C PHE A 14 -5.56 23.20 -6.51
N VAL A 15 -4.61 22.73 -5.68
CA VAL A 15 -3.63 23.61 -5.02
C VAL A 15 -2.63 24.20 -6.02
N SER A 16 -2.27 23.46 -7.07
CA SER A 16 -1.31 23.94 -8.08
C SER A 16 -1.94 24.71 -9.25
N GLY A 17 -3.27 24.71 -9.37
CA GLY A 17 -3.98 25.28 -10.52
C GLY A 17 -3.82 24.45 -11.80
N ALA A 18 -3.45 23.17 -11.69
CA ALA A 18 -3.35 22.28 -12.84
C ALA A 18 -4.73 21.87 -13.37
N SER A 19 -4.85 21.75 -14.69
CA SER A 19 -6.02 21.16 -15.34
C SER A 19 -6.16 19.68 -14.98
N VAL A 20 -7.40 19.21 -14.83
CA VAL A 20 -7.70 17.80 -14.56
C VAL A 20 -8.56 17.25 -15.69
N ILE A 21 -8.10 16.16 -16.31
CA ILE A 21 -8.84 15.41 -17.30
C ILE A 21 -9.37 14.14 -16.63
N MET A 22 -10.67 13.87 -16.78
CA MET A 22 -11.38 12.81 -16.06
C MET A 22 -11.90 11.77 -17.08
N PRO A 23 -11.30 10.57 -17.15
CA PRO A 23 -11.67 9.57 -18.16
C PRO A 23 -13.02 8.87 -17.92
N ASP A 24 -13.72 9.18 -16.83
CA ASP A 24 -14.97 8.53 -16.42
C ASP A 24 -14.80 6.98 -16.39
N ARG A 25 -15.72 6.24 -17.02
CA ARG A 25 -15.70 4.78 -17.15
C ARG A 25 -14.82 4.26 -18.29
N PHE A 26 -14.24 5.14 -19.12
CA PHE A 26 -13.54 4.78 -20.36
C PHE A 26 -12.05 4.53 -20.10
N LEU A 27 -11.77 3.43 -19.41
CA LEU A 27 -10.43 3.07 -18.96
C LEU A 27 -9.71 2.06 -19.87
N GLN A 28 -10.30 1.70 -21.01
CA GLN A 28 -9.66 0.86 -22.02
C GLN A 28 -8.61 1.66 -22.79
N ALA A 29 -7.63 0.98 -23.37
CA ALA A 29 -6.54 1.64 -24.07
C ALA A 29 -6.96 2.60 -25.20
N ALA A 30 -7.96 2.25 -26.02
CA ALA A 30 -8.39 3.08 -27.15
C ALA A 30 -8.93 4.47 -26.70
N PRO A 31 -9.93 4.57 -25.81
CA PRO A 31 -10.37 5.87 -25.29
C PRO A 31 -9.26 6.67 -24.59
N ILE A 32 -8.37 6.00 -23.86
CA ILE A 32 -7.24 6.68 -23.20
C ILE A 32 -6.29 7.26 -24.25
N ALA A 33 -5.95 6.50 -25.29
CA ALA A 33 -5.09 6.95 -26.39
C ALA A 33 -5.70 8.14 -27.15
N GLU A 34 -7.00 8.08 -27.46
CA GLU A 34 -7.75 9.19 -28.06
C GLU A 34 -7.73 10.44 -27.18
N MET A 35 -7.94 10.28 -25.87
CA MET A 35 -7.89 11.36 -24.89
C MET A 35 -6.49 11.97 -24.77
N ILE A 36 -5.42 11.17 -24.81
CA ILE A 36 -4.04 11.67 -24.79
C ILE A 36 -3.76 12.54 -26.02
N ALA A 37 -4.16 12.07 -27.21
CA ALA A 37 -3.94 12.80 -28.44
C ALA A 37 -4.75 14.11 -28.50
N ALA A 38 -6.01 14.08 -28.04
CA ALA A 38 -6.92 15.23 -28.07
C ALA A 38 -6.60 16.29 -26.99
N GLU A 39 -6.51 15.85 -25.73
CA GLU A 39 -6.42 16.75 -24.57
C GLU A 39 -4.98 17.03 -24.13
N ARG A 40 -4.01 16.30 -24.70
CA ARG A 40 -2.57 16.51 -24.54
C ARG A 40 -2.11 16.59 -23.07
N PRO A 41 -2.48 15.64 -22.19
CA PRO A 41 -2.05 15.64 -20.79
C PRO A 41 -0.54 15.50 -20.67
N THR A 42 0.06 16.13 -19.66
CA THR A 42 1.50 15.98 -19.39
C THR A 42 1.83 14.91 -18.35
N LEU A 43 0.84 14.56 -17.52
CA LEU A 43 0.96 13.58 -16.45
C LEU A 43 -0.33 12.77 -16.34
N ALA A 44 -0.20 11.46 -16.09
CA ALA A 44 -1.33 10.58 -15.80
C ALA A 44 -0.98 9.56 -14.71
N GLY A 45 -1.97 9.00 -14.02
CA GLY A 45 -1.77 8.03 -12.93
C GLY A 45 -2.72 6.84 -13.04
N ALA A 46 -2.17 5.62 -13.02
CA ALA A 46 -2.95 4.38 -13.09
C ALA A 46 -2.15 3.17 -12.55
N VAL A 47 -2.82 2.03 -12.42
CA VAL A 47 -2.21 0.75 -12.04
C VAL A 47 -1.49 0.09 -13.23
N PRO A 48 -0.54 -0.84 -13.02
CA PRO A 48 0.22 -1.45 -14.10
C PRO A 48 -0.61 -2.07 -15.22
N THR A 49 -1.79 -2.64 -14.94
CA THR A 49 -2.63 -3.28 -15.96
C THR A 49 -3.15 -2.29 -17.01
N ILE A 50 -3.48 -1.05 -16.61
CA ILE A 50 -3.90 0.01 -17.54
C ILE A 50 -2.73 0.44 -18.43
N TRP A 51 -1.54 0.57 -17.85
CA TRP A 51 -0.35 0.93 -18.62
C TRP A 51 0.09 -0.17 -19.58
N THR A 52 0.01 -1.43 -19.19
CA THR A 52 0.28 -2.56 -20.08
C THR A 52 -0.70 -2.61 -21.25
N ASP A 53 -2.01 -2.41 -21.00
CA ASP A 53 -3.02 -2.35 -22.05
C ASP A 53 -2.78 -1.19 -23.02
N LEU A 54 -2.50 0.01 -22.47
CA LEU A 54 -2.17 1.18 -23.28
C LEU A 54 -0.91 0.95 -24.14
N LEU A 55 0.18 0.43 -23.57
CA LEU A 55 1.40 0.13 -24.33
C LEU A 55 1.12 -0.84 -25.49
N GLY A 56 0.38 -1.93 -25.21
CA GLY A 56 0.03 -2.91 -26.24
C GLY A 56 -0.87 -2.33 -27.33
N TYR A 57 -1.70 -1.34 -27.01
CA TYR A 57 -2.50 -0.62 -28.00
C TYR A 57 -1.66 0.35 -28.85
N LEU A 58 -0.73 1.06 -28.23
CA LEU A 58 0.17 2.00 -28.92
C LEU A 58 1.14 1.27 -29.85
N ASP A 59 1.56 0.05 -29.49
CA ASP A 59 2.40 -0.79 -30.35
C ASP A 59 1.73 -1.03 -31.72
N GLY A 60 2.36 -0.50 -32.78
CA GLY A 60 1.86 -0.61 -34.15
C GLY A 60 0.81 0.42 -34.55
N ARG A 61 0.56 1.45 -33.73
CA ARG A 61 -0.33 2.57 -34.05
C ARG A 61 0.38 3.90 -33.98
N ASP A 62 0.00 4.81 -34.88
CA ASP A 62 0.46 6.19 -34.86
C ASP A 62 -0.53 7.04 -34.04
N VAL A 63 -0.28 7.11 -32.72
CA VAL A 63 -1.03 7.95 -31.79
C VAL A 63 -0.08 8.99 -31.24
N ASP A 64 -0.44 10.28 -31.32
CA ASP A 64 0.36 11.36 -30.74
C ASP A 64 0.31 11.32 -29.20
N THR A 65 1.38 10.80 -28.60
CA THR A 65 1.59 10.79 -27.14
C THR A 65 2.66 11.80 -26.70
N ALA A 66 3.16 12.66 -27.59
CA ALA A 66 4.32 13.52 -27.33
C ALA A 66 4.10 14.57 -26.22
N SER A 67 2.84 14.81 -25.85
CA SER A 67 2.47 15.66 -24.72
C SER A 67 2.70 15.01 -23.36
N LEU A 68 2.55 13.68 -23.28
CA LEU A 68 2.61 12.91 -22.04
C LEU A 68 4.07 12.66 -21.67
N ARG A 69 4.51 13.21 -20.53
CA ARG A 69 5.92 13.18 -20.12
C ARG A 69 6.17 12.13 -19.06
N GLU A 70 5.23 12.00 -18.12
CA GLU A 70 5.35 11.15 -16.95
C GLU A 70 4.04 10.41 -16.71
N VAL A 71 4.13 9.12 -16.40
CA VAL A 71 3.00 8.34 -15.87
C VAL A 71 3.35 7.77 -14.51
N ILE A 72 2.47 7.98 -13.53
CA ILE A 72 2.62 7.42 -12.19
C ILE A 72 2.01 6.02 -12.19
N VAL A 73 2.74 5.06 -11.64
CA VAL A 73 2.29 3.69 -11.45
C VAL A 73 2.36 3.30 -9.97
N GLY A 74 1.35 2.59 -9.49
CA GLY A 74 1.22 2.26 -8.07
C GLY A 74 0.11 1.24 -7.85
N GLY A 75 -0.14 0.88 -6.58
CA GLY A 75 -1.07 -0.18 -6.19
C GLY A 75 -0.52 -1.61 -6.37
N SER A 76 0.41 -1.82 -7.29
CA SER A 76 1.20 -3.04 -7.38
C SER A 76 2.60 -2.76 -7.95
N ALA A 77 3.47 -3.78 -7.96
CA ALA A 77 4.81 -3.65 -8.50
C ALA A 77 4.75 -3.44 -10.03
N CYS A 78 5.41 -2.39 -10.53
CA CYS A 78 5.54 -2.15 -11.96
C CYS A 78 6.69 -3.00 -12.52
N PRO A 79 6.46 -3.80 -13.58
CA PRO A 79 7.53 -4.57 -14.21
C PRO A 79 8.60 -3.65 -14.82
N PRO A 80 9.91 -3.92 -14.61
CA PRO A 80 10.98 -3.15 -15.25
C PRO A 80 10.85 -3.09 -16.78
N ALA A 81 10.43 -4.17 -17.42
CA ALA A 81 10.21 -4.22 -18.87
C ALA A 81 9.15 -3.22 -19.35
N LEU A 82 8.13 -2.96 -18.54
CA LEU A 82 7.09 -1.96 -18.85
C LEU A 82 7.68 -0.54 -18.81
N MET A 83 8.53 -0.26 -17.81
CA MET A 83 9.22 1.04 -17.68
C MET A 83 10.13 1.31 -18.87
N HIS A 84 10.94 0.31 -19.26
CA HIS A 84 11.82 0.42 -20.44
C HIS A 84 11.02 0.61 -21.72
N ALA A 85 9.97 -0.17 -21.95
CA ALA A 85 9.20 -0.06 -23.17
C ALA A 85 8.53 1.32 -23.34
N PHE A 86 7.95 1.91 -22.28
CA PHE A 86 7.41 3.27 -22.34
C PHE A 86 8.50 4.32 -22.61
N HIS A 87 9.65 4.19 -21.95
CA HIS A 87 10.77 5.12 -22.12
C HIS A 87 11.37 5.04 -23.53
N GLU A 88 11.74 3.85 -23.99
CA GLU A 88 12.46 3.63 -25.24
C GLU A 88 11.58 3.89 -26.47
N ARG A 89 10.29 3.52 -26.42
CA ARG A 89 9.39 3.58 -27.58
C ARG A 89 8.60 4.88 -27.67
N HIS A 90 8.30 5.49 -26.53
CA HIS A 90 7.42 6.66 -26.47
C HIS A 90 8.04 7.87 -25.73
N GLY A 91 9.23 7.74 -25.15
CA GLY A 91 9.85 8.83 -24.38
C GLY A 91 9.10 9.19 -23.10
N ILE A 92 8.23 8.30 -22.61
CA ILE A 92 7.39 8.53 -21.42
C ILE A 92 8.07 7.91 -20.20
N GLU A 93 8.20 8.69 -19.14
CA GLU A 93 8.77 8.21 -17.89
C GLU A 93 7.72 7.56 -17.00
N ILE A 94 7.86 6.27 -16.71
CA ILE A 94 7.10 5.63 -15.63
C ILE A 94 7.75 5.97 -14.29
N VAL A 95 6.98 6.56 -13.37
CA VAL A 95 7.38 6.81 -11.97
C VAL A 95 6.61 5.88 -11.04
N HIS A 96 7.34 4.98 -10.38
CA HIS A 96 6.76 4.07 -9.41
C HIS A 96 6.47 4.82 -8.09
N ALA A 97 5.27 4.66 -7.58
CA ALA A 97 4.86 5.10 -6.26
C ALA A 97 4.28 3.92 -5.48
N TRP A 98 4.60 3.85 -4.20
CA TRP A 98 3.98 2.92 -3.27
C TRP A 98 3.20 3.67 -2.20
N GLY A 99 2.17 3.00 -1.71
CA GLY A 99 1.22 3.54 -0.77
C GLY A 99 0.12 2.54 -0.49
N MET A 100 -0.72 2.91 0.46
CA MET A 100 -1.87 2.13 0.89
C MET A 100 -2.96 3.09 1.39
N THR A 101 -4.21 2.63 1.47
CA THR A 101 -5.36 3.49 1.84
C THR A 101 -5.12 4.19 3.19
N GLU A 102 -4.47 3.48 4.09
CA GLU A 102 -4.06 3.86 5.43
C GLU A 102 -3.01 5.00 5.45
N MET A 103 -2.44 5.37 4.31
CA MET A 103 -1.41 6.41 4.18
C MET A 103 -1.88 7.61 3.34
N SER A 104 -3.19 7.75 3.11
CA SER A 104 -3.78 8.86 2.34
C SER A 104 -3.17 9.26 0.97
N PRO A 105 -2.78 8.34 0.06
CA PRO A 105 -2.18 7.03 0.23
C PRO A 105 -0.65 7.04 0.13
N LEU A 106 -0.01 8.17 -0.16
CA LEU A 106 1.37 8.18 -0.62
C LEU A 106 2.37 7.82 0.49
N GLY A 107 3.08 6.71 0.28
CA GLY A 107 4.13 6.24 1.16
C GLY A 107 5.54 6.48 0.61
N SER A 108 5.79 6.22 -0.67
CA SER A 108 7.11 6.47 -1.31
C SER A 108 6.99 6.75 -2.81
N VAL A 109 8.02 7.40 -3.37
CA VAL A 109 8.12 7.70 -4.81
C VAL A 109 9.53 7.40 -5.32
N ALA A 110 9.61 6.70 -6.45
CA ALA A 110 10.84 6.27 -7.09
C ALA A 110 11.37 7.30 -8.10
N ARG A 111 11.59 8.55 -7.65
CA ARG A 111 12.37 9.54 -8.41
C ARG A 111 13.87 9.44 -8.10
N PRO A 112 14.72 9.12 -9.10
CA PRO A 112 16.16 9.03 -8.92
C PRO A 112 16.75 10.27 -8.23
N PRO A 113 17.73 10.11 -7.34
CA PRO A 113 18.52 11.23 -6.84
C PRO A 113 19.13 12.03 -8.01
N ALA A 114 19.29 13.35 -7.85
CA ALA A 114 19.76 14.23 -8.93
C ALA A 114 21.12 13.84 -9.54
N GLY A 115 21.97 13.12 -8.80
CA GLY A 115 23.26 12.63 -9.28
C GLY A 115 23.25 11.20 -9.84
N ALA A 116 22.12 10.48 -9.79
CA ALA A 116 22.03 9.13 -10.33
C ALA A 116 21.85 9.17 -11.85
N THR A 117 22.68 8.44 -12.59
CA THR A 117 22.66 8.41 -14.06
C THR A 117 22.77 6.97 -14.59
N GLY A 118 22.36 6.75 -15.83
CA GLY A 118 22.52 5.45 -16.50
C GLY A 118 21.91 4.29 -15.71
N GLU A 119 22.69 3.24 -15.48
CA GLU A 119 22.23 2.04 -14.77
C GLU A 119 21.82 2.34 -13.32
N ASP A 120 22.50 3.26 -12.63
CA ASP A 120 22.18 3.60 -11.24
C ASP A 120 20.81 4.27 -11.13
N ALA A 121 20.47 5.14 -12.08
CA ALA A 121 19.14 5.73 -12.17
C ALA A 121 18.08 4.65 -12.39
N TRP A 122 18.35 3.70 -13.28
CA TRP A 122 17.44 2.58 -13.56
C TRP A 122 17.25 1.65 -12.36
N ARG A 123 18.33 1.25 -11.68
CA ARG A 123 18.27 0.44 -10.46
C ARG A 123 17.39 1.09 -9.40
N TYR A 124 17.51 2.41 -9.24
CA TYR A 124 16.66 3.15 -8.31
C TYR A 124 15.18 3.12 -8.71
N ARG A 125 14.88 3.32 -10.01
CA ARG A 125 13.50 3.33 -10.53
C ARG A 125 12.74 2.01 -10.35
N TYR A 126 13.45 0.88 -10.29
CA TYR A 126 12.84 -0.43 -10.06
C TYR A 126 12.32 -0.61 -8.63
N THR A 127 12.79 0.21 -7.68
CA THR A 127 12.35 0.17 -6.29
C THR A 127 11.02 0.89 -6.11
N GLN A 128 10.37 0.72 -4.95
CA GLN A 128 9.22 1.52 -4.54
C GLN A 128 9.60 2.97 -4.18
N GLY A 129 10.89 3.31 -4.17
CA GLY A 129 11.39 4.66 -4.03
C GLY A 129 11.68 5.11 -2.61
N ARG A 130 11.78 6.43 -2.44
CA ARG A 130 12.09 7.06 -1.14
C ARG A 130 10.83 7.53 -0.44
N ILE A 131 10.85 7.42 0.88
CA ILE A 131 9.84 7.97 1.78
C ILE A 131 9.91 9.51 1.72
N PRO A 132 8.79 10.22 1.48
CA PRO A 132 8.76 11.68 1.42
C PRO A 132 8.92 12.30 2.82
N ALA A 133 9.27 13.58 2.84
CA ALA A 133 9.31 14.34 4.09
C ALA A 133 7.94 14.30 4.80
N GLY A 134 7.97 14.09 6.11
CA GLY A 134 6.77 13.95 6.94
C GLY A 134 6.39 12.50 7.23
N VAL A 135 6.85 11.52 6.44
CA VAL A 135 6.70 10.10 6.77
C VAL A 135 8.03 9.55 7.28
N ALA A 136 7.97 8.77 8.34
CA ALA A 136 9.07 7.95 8.82
C ALA A 136 8.73 6.48 8.59
N ALA A 137 9.74 5.70 8.23
CA ALA A 137 9.61 4.27 8.05
C ALA A 137 10.76 3.54 8.74
N ARG A 138 10.52 2.31 9.19
CA ARG A 138 11.54 1.37 9.64
C ARG A 138 11.16 -0.04 9.27
N ILE A 139 12.15 -0.93 9.28
CA ILE A 139 11.92 -2.37 9.17
C ILE A 139 12.13 -2.98 10.56
N VAL A 140 11.22 -3.86 10.98
CA VAL A 140 11.33 -4.58 12.26
C VAL A 140 11.40 -6.09 12.03
N GLY A 141 12.13 -6.78 12.90
CA GLY A 141 12.21 -8.23 12.93
C GLY A 141 11.02 -8.87 13.64
N PRO A 142 10.97 -10.22 13.73
CA PRO A 142 9.80 -10.95 14.24
C PRO A 142 9.39 -10.63 15.68
N SER A 143 10.29 -10.04 16.47
CA SER A 143 10.05 -9.66 17.87
C SER A 143 9.85 -8.15 18.06
N GLY A 144 9.75 -7.37 16.97
CA GLY A 144 9.57 -5.92 16.98
C GLY A 144 10.87 -5.11 17.13
N GLU A 145 12.02 -5.78 17.09
CA GLU A 145 13.33 -5.13 17.12
C GLU A 145 13.61 -4.40 15.79
N PRO A 146 14.12 -3.16 15.80
CA PRO A 146 14.52 -2.47 14.58
C PRO A 146 15.66 -3.20 13.86
N LEU A 147 15.55 -3.33 12.53
CA LEU A 147 16.60 -3.87 11.68
C LEU A 147 17.40 -2.75 10.97
N PRO A 148 18.65 -3.02 10.53
CA PRO A 148 19.45 -2.05 9.77
C PRO A 148 18.81 -1.64 8.44
N ALA A 149 18.98 -0.37 8.05
CA ALA A 149 18.59 0.14 6.74
C ALA A 149 19.74 -0.03 5.72
N ASP A 150 20.13 -1.28 5.46
CA ASP A 150 21.30 -1.66 4.65
C ASP A 150 20.96 -2.10 3.21
N GLY A 151 19.66 -2.18 2.87
CA GLY A 151 19.17 -2.66 1.57
C GLY A 151 19.18 -4.18 1.40
N ALA A 152 19.51 -4.95 2.45
CA ALA A 152 19.56 -6.41 2.44
C ALA A 152 18.70 -7.05 3.54
N SER A 153 18.58 -6.40 4.70
CA SER A 153 17.76 -6.82 5.82
C SER A 153 16.27 -6.84 5.45
N VAL A 154 15.59 -7.95 5.75
CA VAL A 154 14.17 -8.16 5.43
C VAL A 154 13.36 -8.31 6.73
N GLY A 155 12.27 -7.57 6.83
CA GLY A 155 11.35 -7.60 7.96
C GLY A 155 10.03 -6.88 7.65
N GLU A 156 9.23 -6.65 8.69
CA GLU A 156 7.96 -5.94 8.58
C GLU A 156 8.18 -4.42 8.46
N LEU A 157 7.53 -3.80 7.48
CA LEU A 157 7.59 -2.35 7.27
C LEU A 157 6.62 -1.64 8.21
N GLU A 158 7.15 -0.82 9.11
CA GLU A 158 6.35 0.08 9.93
C GLU A 158 6.50 1.51 9.43
N VAL A 159 5.38 2.26 9.40
CA VAL A 159 5.34 3.64 8.95
C VAL A 159 4.58 4.52 9.94
N ARG A 160 4.97 5.78 10.03
CA ARG A 160 4.22 6.82 10.77
C ARG A 160 4.38 8.17 10.11
N GLY A 161 3.37 9.02 10.23
CA GLY A 161 3.40 10.38 9.69
C GLY A 161 2.05 11.07 9.80
N PRO A 162 1.95 12.35 9.41
CA PRO A 162 0.73 13.15 9.55
C PRO A 162 -0.49 12.60 8.81
N TRP A 163 -0.28 11.73 7.82
CA TRP A 163 -1.33 11.16 6.99
C TRP A 163 -1.36 9.62 7.04
N VAL A 164 -0.70 9.03 8.03
CA VAL A 164 -0.78 7.61 8.35
C VAL A 164 -1.89 7.40 9.37
N THR A 165 -2.77 6.45 9.11
CA THR A 165 -3.89 6.13 9.99
C THR A 165 -3.38 5.75 11.37
N ALA A 166 -3.98 6.33 12.41
CA ALA A 166 -3.70 5.95 13.79
C ALA A 166 -4.56 4.76 14.25
N ARG A 167 -5.76 4.62 13.66
CA ARG A 167 -6.75 3.57 13.96
C ARG A 167 -7.80 3.51 12.85
N TYR A 168 -8.51 2.39 12.73
CA TYR A 168 -9.67 2.31 11.85
C TYR A 168 -10.91 2.95 12.48
N VAL A 169 -11.89 3.30 11.66
CA VAL A 169 -13.20 3.77 12.13
C VAL A 169 -13.92 2.60 12.79
N GLY A 170 -14.44 2.79 14.01
CA GLY A 170 -15.10 1.74 14.79
C GLY A 170 -14.15 0.92 15.66
N ASP A 171 -12.84 1.17 15.59
CA ASP A 171 -11.83 0.53 16.42
C ASP A 171 -11.65 1.34 17.72
N ASP A 172 -12.64 1.25 18.61
CA ASP A 172 -12.63 1.89 19.94
C ASP A 172 -11.90 1.04 21.00
N GLY A 173 -11.24 -0.03 20.56
CA GLY A 173 -10.65 -1.08 21.38
C GLY A 173 -10.99 -2.46 20.81
N PRO A 174 -10.47 -3.55 21.39
CA PRO A 174 -10.83 -4.88 20.94
C PRO A 174 -12.34 -5.12 21.13
N ASP A 175 -12.98 -5.72 20.14
CA ASP A 175 -14.40 -6.09 20.21
C ASP A 175 -14.68 -6.81 21.54
N PRO A 176 -15.77 -6.48 22.24
CA PRO A 176 -16.07 -7.11 23.51
C PRO A 176 -16.24 -8.63 23.32
N PRO A 177 -15.91 -9.46 24.33
CA PRO A 177 -15.99 -10.91 24.27
C PRO A 177 -17.32 -11.44 23.73
N GLU A 178 -18.41 -10.73 24.04
CA GLU A 178 -19.77 -11.04 23.65
C GLU A 178 -19.93 -10.99 22.12
N GLU A 179 -19.40 -9.96 21.47
CA GLU A 179 -19.43 -9.79 20.01
C GLU A 179 -18.53 -10.80 19.31
N LEU A 180 -17.32 -11.03 19.84
CA LEU A 180 -16.42 -12.07 19.33
C LEU A 180 -17.05 -13.46 19.43
N ARG A 181 -17.74 -13.75 20.52
CA ARG A 181 -18.47 -15.02 20.72
C ARG A 181 -19.64 -15.16 19.75
N GLU A 182 -20.44 -14.11 19.56
CA GLU A 182 -21.53 -14.11 18.57
C GLU A 182 -21.02 -14.29 17.14
N PHE A 183 -19.89 -13.68 16.81
CA PHE A 183 -19.22 -13.87 15.52
C PHE A 183 -18.81 -15.34 15.33
N LEU A 184 -18.12 -15.94 16.32
CA LEU A 184 -17.70 -17.34 16.24
C LEU A 184 -18.89 -18.31 16.20
N ALA A 185 -19.99 -18.01 16.90
CA ALA A 185 -21.18 -18.86 16.93
C ALA A 185 -21.83 -19.07 15.55
N LYS A 186 -21.52 -18.20 14.58
CA LYS A 186 -21.95 -18.36 13.18
C LYS A 186 -21.14 -19.40 12.41
N SER A 187 -19.98 -19.81 12.93
CA SER A 187 -18.99 -20.62 12.20
C SER A 187 -18.55 -21.89 12.91
N VAL A 188 -18.76 -22.01 14.24
CA VAL A 188 -18.39 -23.20 15.02
C VAL A 188 -19.57 -23.73 15.84
N ALA A 189 -19.50 -25.00 16.25
CA ALA A 189 -20.52 -25.57 17.11
C ALA A 189 -20.52 -24.90 18.49
N HIS A 190 -21.69 -24.77 19.12
CA HIS A 190 -21.84 -24.04 20.39
C HIS A 190 -20.88 -24.53 21.50
N TRP A 191 -20.58 -25.83 21.57
CA TRP A 191 -19.67 -26.43 22.56
C TRP A 191 -18.18 -26.14 22.29
N GLN A 192 -17.84 -25.57 21.13
CA GLN A 192 -16.48 -25.15 20.77
C GLN A 192 -16.24 -23.67 21.04
N LEU A 193 -17.27 -22.93 21.43
CA LEU A 193 -17.14 -21.51 21.73
C LEU A 193 -16.27 -21.30 22.98
N PRO A 194 -15.31 -20.37 22.94
CA PRO A 194 -14.54 -20.04 24.12
C PRO A 194 -15.45 -19.47 25.22
N GLU A 195 -15.32 -20.01 26.43
CA GLU A 195 -16.04 -19.53 27.62
C GLU A 195 -15.24 -18.47 28.38
N ARG A 196 -13.92 -18.41 28.13
CA ARG A 196 -12.98 -17.54 28.86
C ARG A 196 -12.23 -16.64 27.89
N TRP A 197 -12.32 -15.35 28.13
CA TRP A 197 -11.79 -14.31 27.26
C TRP A 197 -10.86 -13.40 28.05
N ALA A 198 -9.70 -13.07 27.51
CA ALA A 198 -8.80 -12.09 28.11
C ALA A 198 -8.18 -11.25 27.00
N PHE A 199 -8.18 -9.93 27.19
CA PHE A 199 -7.47 -9.00 26.31
C PHE A 199 -6.12 -8.67 26.93
N VAL A 200 -5.10 -8.63 26.08
CA VAL A 200 -3.72 -8.33 26.45
C VAL A 200 -3.16 -7.36 25.41
N ASP A 201 -2.30 -6.44 25.85
CA ASP A 201 -1.69 -5.45 24.95
C ASP A 201 -0.83 -6.09 23.86
N ALA A 202 -0.22 -7.24 24.16
CA ALA A 202 0.57 -8.00 23.21
C ALA A 202 0.56 -9.51 23.53
N VAL A 203 0.42 -10.33 22.49
CA VAL A 203 0.56 -11.79 22.61
C VAL A 203 2.05 -12.14 22.66
N PRO A 204 2.54 -12.83 23.71
CA PRO A 204 3.95 -13.20 23.81
C PRO A 204 4.35 -14.14 22.67
N LYS A 205 5.52 -13.89 22.07
CA LYS A 205 6.11 -14.69 20.99
C LYS A 205 7.41 -15.35 21.44
N THR A 206 7.76 -16.48 20.82
CA THR A 206 9.06 -17.14 20.96
C THR A 206 10.13 -16.42 20.15
N SER A 207 11.40 -16.80 20.33
CA SER A 207 12.55 -16.27 19.56
C SER A 207 12.45 -16.46 18.03
N VAL A 208 11.53 -17.31 17.56
CA VAL A 208 11.24 -17.54 16.14
C VAL A 208 9.88 -16.96 15.72
N GLY A 209 9.32 -16.04 16.50
CA GLY A 209 8.10 -15.29 16.17
C GLY A 209 6.77 -16.05 16.32
N LYS A 210 6.78 -17.31 16.82
CA LYS A 210 5.55 -18.08 17.07
C LYS A 210 4.92 -17.69 18.39
N PHE A 211 3.59 -17.79 18.54
CA PHE A 211 2.93 -17.53 19.83
C PHE A 211 3.43 -18.47 20.94
N ASP A 212 3.91 -17.89 22.04
CA ASP A 212 4.36 -18.63 23.21
C ASP A 212 3.16 -19.00 24.10
N LYS A 213 2.49 -20.08 23.72
CA LYS A 213 1.35 -20.64 24.47
C LYS A 213 1.75 -21.12 25.86
N LYS A 214 3.04 -21.42 26.12
CA LYS A 214 3.50 -21.86 27.44
C LYS A 214 3.45 -20.68 28.42
N VAL A 215 3.95 -19.52 28.00
CA VAL A 215 3.88 -18.28 28.80
C VAL A 215 2.43 -17.88 29.06
N LEU A 216 1.55 -17.92 28.04
CA LEU A 216 0.13 -17.61 28.21
C LEU A 216 -0.56 -18.53 29.23
N ARG A 217 -0.30 -19.84 29.17
CA ARG A 217 -0.87 -20.80 30.13
C ARG A 217 -0.34 -20.59 31.55
N SER A 218 0.95 -20.23 31.72
CA SER A 218 1.52 -19.89 33.03
C SER A 218 0.84 -18.66 33.63
N ARG A 219 0.77 -17.56 32.86
CA ARG A 219 0.11 -16.32 33.28
C ARG A 219 -1.35 -16.55 33.65
N TYR A 220 -2.06 -17.38 32.88
CA TYR A 220 -3.43 -17.77 33.20
C TYR A 220 -3.52 -18.53 34.52
N ALA A 221 -2.68 -19.55 34.73
CA ALA A 221 -2.67 -20.35 35.95
C ALA A 221 -2.30 -19.54 37.21
N GLU A 222 -1.48 -18.51 37.04
CA GLU A 222 -1.07 -17.57 38.09
C GLU A 222 -2.08 -16.44 38.33
N GLY A 223 -3.21 -16.41 37.60
CA GLY A 223 -4.22 -15.36 37.71
C GLY A 223 -3.79 -13.99 37.14
N GLY A 224 -2.69 -13.96 36.37
CA GLY A 224 -2.13 -12.74 35.79
C GLY A 224 -2.81 -12.27 34.49
N LEU A 225 -3.96 -12.85 34.12
CA LEU A 225 -4.76 -12.43 32.97
C LEU A 225 -6.13 -11.90 33.42
N PRO A 226 -6.62 -10.77 32.88
CA PRO A 226 -7.94 -10.23 33.21
C PRO A 226 -9.02 -11.04 32.47
N VAL A 227 -9.33 -12.23 33.00
CA VAL A 227 -10.25 -13.19 32.37
C VAL A 227 -11.69 -12.78 32.65
N ARG A 228 -12.49 -12.66 31.59
CA ARG A 228 -13.94 -12.54 31.60
C ARG A 228 -14.54 -13.88 31.20
N GLU A 229 -15.41 -14.43 32.04
CA GLU A 229 -16.16 -15.64 31.72
C GLU A 229 -17.49 -15.26 31.07
N LEU A 230 -17.76 -15.83 29.90
CA LEU A 230 -19.07 -15.79 29.26
C LEU A 230 -19.70 -17.17 29.43
N THR A 231 -20.60 -17.30 30.39
CA THR A 231 -21.29 -18.55 30.66
C THR A 231 -22.16 -18.93 29.46
N ALA A 232 -22.13 -20.22 29.10
CA ALA A 232 -23.15 -20.75 28.20
C ALA A 232 -24.53 -20.65 28.89
N PRO A 233 -25.61 -20.35 28.15
CA PRO A 233 -26.96 -20.56 28.67
C PRO A 233 -27.21 -22.03 29.05
#